data_AF-A0A1F4MX63-F1
#
_entry.id   AF-A0A1F4MX63-F1
#
_cell.length_a   1.000
_cell.length_b   1.000
_cell.length_c   1.000
_cell.angle_alpha   90.00
_cell.angle_beta   90.00
_cell.angle_gamma   90.00
#
_symmetry.space_group_name_H-M   'P 1'
#
loop_
_entity.id
_entity.type
_entity.pdbx_description
1 polymer ?
#
loop_
_entity_poly.entity_id
_entity_poly.type
_entity_poly.pdbx_seq_one_letter_code
_entity_poly.pdbx_strand_id
1 'polypeptide(L)'
;MPKPRNQSPSSLAAACAIILNRQSFWIFNDGPADRFGLFKKEEQKKVETEQQLQQGRIAYNYQRYNREIEQTSWTLFYEQLTDQLFTEFDHILVKPDGQIRGIKNHHSRLLSTHPDAYSTARKASRSLSTK
;
A
#
# COMPACT_ATOMS: atom_id res chain seq x y z
N MET A 1 -9.15 50.30 -29.91
CA MET A 1 -8.42 49.79 -28.73
C MET A 1 -8.74 48.32 -28.54
N PRO A 2 -7.78 47.38 -28.59
CA PRO A 2 -8.06 45.96 -28.40
C PRO A 2 -8.30 45.64 -26.91
N LYS A 3 -9.33 44.82 -26.64
CA LYS A 3 -9.68 44.30 -25.31
C LYS A 3 -8.53 43.49 -24.69
N PRO A 4 -8.33 43.51 -23.35
CA PRO A 4 -7.45 42.56 -22.70
C PRO A 4 -8.04 41.14 -22.82
N ARG A 5 -7.23 40.25 -23.40
CA ARG A 5 -7.52 38.83 -23.56
C ARG A 5 -7.50 38.18 -22.17
N ASN A 6 -8.58 37.49 -21.82
CA ASN A 6 -8.70 36.62 -20.65
C ASN A 6 -7.38 35.86 -20.41
N GLN A 7 -6.68 36.22 -19.34
CA GLN A 7 -5.67 35.35 -18.74
C GLN A 7 -6.42 34.36 -17.85
N SER A 8 -6.91 33.27 -18.44
CA SER A 8 -7.24 32.07 -17.67
C SER A 8 -5.93 31.44 -17.20
N PRO A 9 -5.81 31.03 -15.93
CA PRO A 9 -4.53 30.67 -15.34
C PRO A 9 -4.03 29.37 -15.96
N SER A 10 -2.97 29.47 -16.76
CA SER A 10 -2.18 28.31 -17.15
C SER A 10 -1.39 27.81 -15.95
N SER A 11 -1.42 26.49 -15.77
CA SER A 11 -0.53 25.68 -14.93
C SER A 11 -0.96 25.42 -13.48
N LEU A 12 -2.15 24.85 -13.31
CA LEU A 12 -2.20 23.62 -12.51
C LEU A 12 -1.27 22.63 -13.22
N ALA A 13 0.00 22.57 -12.81
CA ALA A 13 0.89 21.50 -13.20
C ALA A 13 0.15 20.19 -12.90
N ALA A 14 -0.26 19.47 -13.94
CA ALA A 14 -0.93 18.19 -13.79
C ALA A 14 -0.02 17.33 -12.93
N ALA A 15 -0.45 17.10 -11.67
CA ALA A 15 0.37 16.39 -10.72
C ALA A 15 0.63 15.00 -11.31
N CYS A 16 1.88 14.71 -11.65
CA CYS A 16 2.22 13.44 -12.28
C CYS A 16 2.00 12.31 -11.27
N ALA A 17 1.46 11.18 -11.73
CA ALA A 17 1.28 10.02 -10.88
C ALA A 17 2.63 9.59 -10.26
N ILE A 18 2.58 9.08 -9.03
CA ILE A 18 3.76 8.65 -8.28
C ILE A 18 3.98 7.17 -8.53
N ILE A 19 5.19 6.81 -8.91
CA ILE A 19 5.62 5.43 -9.10
C ILE A 19 6.30 4.95 -7.82
N LEU A 20 5.84 3.83 -7.29
CA LEU A 20 6.38 3.17 -6.11
C LEU A 20 6.99 1.83 -6.50
N ASN A 21 8.25 1.64 -6.12
CA ASN A 21 8.90 0.34 -6.06
C ASN A 21 8.56 -0.37 -4.74
N ARG A 22 9.04 -1.61 -4.56
CA ARG A 22 8.77 -2.42 -3.36
C ARG A 22 9.02 -1.69 -2.04
N GLN A 23 10.18 -1.06 -1.89
CA GLN A 23 10.58 -0.41 -0.64
C GLN A 23 9.73 0.84 -0.35
N SER A 24 9.49 1.67 -1.34
CA SER A 24 8.64 2.86 -1.19
C SER A 24 7.16 2.50 -0.98
N PHE A 25 6.70 1.39 -1.56
CA PHE A 25 5.36 0.85 -1.30
C PHE A 25 5.20 0.38 0.13
N TRP A 26 6.19 -0.30 0.71
CA TRP A 26 6.14 -0.75 2.11
C TRP A 26 5.91 0.43 3.07
N ILE A 27 6.63 1.53 2.87
CA ILE A 27 6.46 2.77 3.66
C ILE A 27 5.11 3.43 3.37
N PHE A 28 4.71 3.48 2.10
CA PHE A 28 3.43 4.04 1.69
C PHE A 28 2.24 3.32 2.33
N ASN A 29 2.22 1.99 2.30
CA ASN A 29 1.15 1.17 2.86
C ASN A 29 1.25 1.01 4.39
N ASP A 30 2.27 1.62 5.00
CA ASP A 30 2.52 1.58 6.44
C ASP A 30 2.78 0.15 6.97
N GLY A 31 3.46 -0.65 6.14
CA GLY A 31 3.83 -2.02 6.44
C GLY A 31 2.65 -2.86 6.95
N PRO A 32 2.72 -3.41 8.18
CA PRO A 32 1.66 -4.26 8.75
C PRO A 32 0.33 -3.56 9.03
N ALA A 33 0.27 -2.23 9.03
CA ALA A 33 -0.98 -1.51 9.26
C ALA A 33 -1.92 -1.55 8.05
N ASP A 34 -1.45 -2.03 6.88
CA ASP A 34 -2.18 -2.12 5.61
C ASP A 34 -3.11 -0.93 5.38
N ARG A 35 -2.54 0.28 5.42
CA ARG A 35 -3.28 1.54 5.48
C ARG A 35 -4.37 1.65 4.42
N PHE A 36 -4.10 1.14 3.22
CA PHE A 36 -5.02 1.22 2.08
C PHE A 36 -5.88 -0.03 1.87
N GLY A 37 -5.82 -0.98 2.82
CA GLY A 37 -6.63 -2.19 2.83
C GLY A 37 -6.36 -3.11 1.64
N LEU A 38 -5.13 -3.13 1.12
CA LEU A 38 -4.76 -3.87 -0.08
C LEU A 38 -4.69 -5.39 0.18
N PHE A 39 -4.53 -5.79 1.44
CA PHE A 39 -4.29 -7.17 1.87
C PHE A 39 -5.38 -7.69 2.82
N LYS A 40 -6.47 -6.95 3.01
CA LYS A 40 -7.56 -7.30 3.96
C LYS A 40 -8.12 -8.70 3.77
N LYS A 41 -8.23 -9.20 2.53
CA LYS A 41 -8.78 -10.54 2.28
C LYS A 41 -7.81 -11.63 2.76
N GLU A 42 -6.53 -11.45 2.47
CA GLU A 42 -5.45 -12.35 2.88
C GLU A 42 -5.26 -12.31 4.40
N GLU A 43 -5.35 -11.12 5.00
CA GLU A 43 -5.37 -10.92 6.45
C GLU A 43 -6.53 -11.70 7.09
N GLN A 44 -7.77 -11.51 6.61
CA GLN A 44 -8.95 -12.25 7.10
C GLN A 44 -8.75 -13.76 7.03
N LYS A 45 -8.24 -14.27 5.90
CA LYS A 45 -7.94 -15.71 5.75
C LYS A 45 -6.90 -16.19 6.76
N LYS A 46 -5.83 -15.42 7.02
CA LYS A 46 -4.83 -15.77 8.03
C LYS A 46 -5.46 -15.82 9.42
N VAL A 47 -6.26 -14.81 9.78
CA VAL A 47 -6.99 -14.78 11.06
C VAL A 47 -7.92 -15.98 11.20
N GLU A 48 -8.73 -16.29 10.19
CA GLU A 48 -9.64 -17.45 10.18
C GLU A 48 -8.86 -18.77 10.34
N THR A 49 -7.72 -18.91 9.65
CA THR A 49 -6.86 -20.10 9.74
C THR A 49 -6.26 -20.24 11.14
N GLU A 50 -5.74 -19.15 11.71
CA GLU A 50 -5.20 -19.15 13.07
C GLU A 50 -6.28 -19.46 14.12
N GLN A 51 -7.50 -18.96 13.94
CA GLN A 51 -8.65 -19.30 14.80
C GLN A 51 -9.02 -20.79 14.69
N GLN A 52 -9.05 -21.36 13.48
CA GLN A 52 -9.32 -22.79 13.29
C GLN A 52 -8.24 -23.68 13.91
N LEU A 53 -6.97 -23.28 13.80
CA LEU A 53 -5.84 -23.98 14.45
C LEU A 53 -5.95 -23.93 15.97
N GLN A 54 -6.39 -22.80 16.54
CA GLN A 54 -6.66 -22.65 17.98
C GLN A 54 -7.87 -23.49 18.43
N GLN A 55 -8.91 -23.61 17.61
CA GLN A 55 -10.06 -24.48 17.91
C GLN A 55 -9.66 -25.97 17.86
N GLY A 56 -8.74 -26.34 16.95
CA GLY A 56 -8.23 -27.70 16.81
C GLY A 56 -7.12 -28.09 17.79
N ARG A 57 -6.48 -27.13 18.49
CA ARG A 57 -5.41 -27.37 19.47
C ARG A 57 -5.71 -26.63 20.78
N ILE A 58 -5.91 -27.42 21.84
CA ILE A 58 -6.06 -27.01 23.23
C ILE A 58 -5.23 -25.75 23.57
N ALA A 59 -5.94 -24.73 24.06
CA ALA A 59 -5.52 -23.38 24.41
C ALA A 59 -4.47 -23.23 25.55
N TYR A 60 -3.56 -24.18 25.75
CA TYR A 60 -2.57 -24.10 26.82
C TYR A 60 -1.22 -23.57 26.30
N ASN A 61 -0.98 -22.28 26.57
CA ASN A 61 0.30 -21.55 26.63
C ASN A 61 0.75 -20.64 25.47
N TYR A 62 0.15 -20.66 24.27
CA TYR A 62 0.63 -19.79 23.18
C TYR A 62 0.25 -18.31 23.34
N GLN A 63 -0.99 -18.01 23.74
CA GLN A 63 -1.47 -16.62 23.88
C GLN A 63 -0.82 -15.81 25.01
N ARG A 64 -0.10 -16.46 25.93
CA ARG A 64 0.52 -15.80 27.09
C ARG A 64 1.99 -15.48 26.90
N TYR A 65 2.65 -16.09 25.91
CA TYR A 65 4.08 -15.93 25.67
C TYR A 65 4.32 -15.29 24.30
N ASN A 66 4.60 -13.98 24.36
CA ASN A 66 5.32 -13.16 23.39
C ASN A 66 4.49 -12.53 22.25
N ARG A 67 3.86 -11.40 22.59
CA ARG A 67 3.41 -10.35 21.66
C ARG A 67 4.45 -10.02 20.57
N GLU A 68 5.74 -10.13 20.88
CA GLU A 68 6.84 -9.92 19.92
C GLU A 68 6.90 -10.99 18.82
N ILE A 69 6.59 -12.26 19.15
CA ILE A 69 6.53 -13.34 18.16
C ILE A 69 5.33 -13.13 17.23
N GLU A 70 4.18 -12.74 17.78
CA GLU A 70 3.00 -12.40 16.98
C GLU A 70 3.27 -11.20 16.06
N GLN A 71 3.86 -10.11 16.59
CA GLN A 71 4.23 -8.94 15.79
C GLN A 71 5.23 -9.28 14.68
N THR A 72 6.22 -10.13 14.96
CA THR A 72 7.19 -10.59 13.97
C THR A 72 6.52 -11.46 12.89
N SER A 73 5.63 -12.37 13.29
CA SER A 73 4.84 -13.22 12.37
C SER A 73 3.95 -12.38 11.44
N TRP A 74 3.29 -11.35 11.98
CA TRP A 74 2.49 -10.42 11.18
C TRP A 74 3.35 -9.61 10.24
N THR A 75 4.49 -9.09 10.70
CA THR A 75 5.41 -8.33 9.85
C THR A 75 5.90 -9.18 8.67
N LEU A 76 6.40 -10.39 8.94
CA LEU A 76 6.85 -11.32 7.91
C LEU A 76 5.74 -11.67 6.91
N PHE A 77 4.51 -11.85 7.39
CA PHE A 77 3.37 -12.11 6.52
C PHE A 77 3.09 -10.95 5.57
N TYR A 78 3.06 -9.71 6.06
CA TYR A 78 2.86 -8.54 5.20
C TYR A 78 4.03 -8.32 4.24
N GLU A 79 5.27 -8.59 4.67
CA GLU A 79 6.44 -8.54 3.79
C GLU A 79 6.29 -9.53 2.62
N GLN A 80 5.86 -10.76 2.91
CA GLN A 80 5.60 -11.78 1.89
C GLN A 80 4.48 -11.37 0.93
N LEU A 81 3.38 -10.79 1.42
CA LEU A 81 2.32 -10.27 0.56
C LEU A 81 2.81 -9.13 -0.33
N THR A 82 3.68 -8.28 0.21
CA THR A 82 4.33 -7.23 -0.57
C THR A 82 5.24 -7.82 -1.64
N ASP A 83 6.03 -8.84 -1.31
CA ASP A 83 6.88 -9.55 -2.28
C ASP A 83 6.06 -10.20 -3.39
N GLN A 84 4.94 -10.84 -3.05
CA GLN A 84 4.02 -11.42 -4.01
C GLN A 84 3.42 -10.34 -4.92
N LEU A 85 3.04 -9.19 -4.37
CA LEU A 85 2.53 -8.06 -5.15
C LEU A 85 3.55 -7.58 -6.18
N PHE A 86 4.83 -7.48 -5.80
CA PHE A 86 5.91 -7.06 -6.70
C PHE A 86 6.49 -8.20 -7.58
N THR A 87 6.07 -9.44 -7.34
CA THR A 87 6.22 -10.53 -8.31
C THR A 87 5.12 -10.44 -9.40
N GLU A 88 3.92 -10.00 -9.00
CA GLU A 88 2.83 -9.78 -9.93
C GLU A 88 3.01 -8.49 -10.76
N PHE A 89 3.48 -7.40 -10.16
CA PHE A 89 3.62 -6.08 -10.79
C PHE A 89 5.05 -5.55 -10.74
N ASP A 90 5.50 -4.92 -11.83
CA ASP A 90 6.82 -4.29 -11.89
C ASP A 90 6.89 -3.07 -10.97
N HIS A 91 5.79 -2.32 -10.89
CA HIS A 91 5.64 -1.16 -10.00
C HIS A 91 4.19 -0.86 -9.66
N ILE A 92 3.99 -0.06 -8.62
CA ILE A 92 2.70 0.48 -8.22
C ILE A 92 2.61 1.96 -8.61
N LEU A 93 1.52 2.33 -9.27
CA LEU A 93 1.23 3.70 -9.70
C LEU A 93 0.13 4.29 -8.82
N VAL A 94 0.40 5.43 -8.17
CA VAL A 94 -0.57 6.18 -7.38
C VAL A 94 -0.93 7.47 -8.13
N LYS A 95 -2.18 7.56 -8.56
CA LYS A 95 -2.69 8.71 -9.31
C LYS A 95 -3.16 9.83 -8.38
N PRO A 96 -3.21 11.09 -8.89
CA PRO A 96 -3.71 12.24 -8.12
C PRO A 96 -5.13 12.12 -7.59
N ASP A 97 -5.97 11.32 -8.26
CA ASP A 97 -7.35 11.04 -7.87
C ASP A 97 -7.47 9.97 -6.75
N GLY A 98 -6.34 9.45 -6.25
CA GLY A 98 -6.31 8.46 -5.18
C GLY A 98 -6.37 7.01 -5.66
N GLN A 99 -6.39 6.75 -6.97
CA GLN A 99 -6.31 5.39 -7.48
C GLN A 99 -4.91 4.80 -7.27
N ILE A 100 -4.86 3.59 -6.72
CA ILE A 100 -3.67 2.76 -6.55
C ILE A 100 -3.74 1.64 -7.58
N ARG A 101 -2.79 1.59 -8.51
CA ARG A 101 -2.80 0.63 -9.62
C ARG A 101 -1.50 -0.17 -9.68
N GLY A 102 -1.60 -1.47 -9.92
CA GLY A 102 -0.46 -2.30 -10.25
C GLY A 102 -0.19 -2.22 -11.75
N ILE A 103 1.08 -2.05 -12.12
CA ILE A 103 1.53 -1.99 -13.51
C ILE A 103 2.46 -3.18 -13.78
N LYS A 104 2.14 -3.96 -14.81
CA LYS A 104 3.01 -5.00 -15.33
C LYS A 104 3.08 -4.86 -16.84
N ASN A 105 4.27 -4.63 -17.40
CA ASN A 105 4.43 -4.31 -18.82
C ASN A 105 3.50 -3.13 -19.23
N HIS A 106 2.62 -3.35 -20.22
CA HIS A 106 1.64 -2.37 -20.69
C HIS A 106 0.25 -2.51 -20.04
N HIS A 107 0.09 -3.43 -19.08
CA HIS A 107 -1.18 -3.66 -18.40
C HIS A 107 -1.24 -2.92 -17.07
N SER A 108 -2.42 -2.35 -16.78
CA SER A 108 -2.69 -1.64 -15.54
C SER A 108 -3.95 -2.15 -14.86
N ARG A 109 -3.81 -2.64 -13.63
CA ARG A 109 -4.90 -3.16 -12.80
C ARG A 109 -5.18 -2.21 -11.64
N LEU A 110 -6.44 -1.84 -11.42
CA LEU A 110 -6.83 -1.11 -10.21
C LEU A 110 -6.76 -2.07 -9.01
N LEU A 111 -6.03 -1.67 -7.96
CA LEU A 111 -5.91 -2.47 -6.73
C LEU A 111 -6.81 -1.91 -5.63
N SER A 112 -6.82 -0.59 -5.46
CA SER A 112 -7.66 0.11 -4.49
C SER A 112 -7.82 1.58 -4.89
N THR A 113 -8.78 2.27 -4.28
CA THR A 113 -8.99 3.71 -4.44
C THR A 113 -9.12 4.32 -3.06
N HIS A 114 -8.28 5.31 -2.76
CA HIS A 114 -8.31 6.00 -1.47
C HIS A 114 -8.02 7.50 -1.65
N PRO A 115 -8.85 8.41 -1.12
CA PRO A 115 -8.71 9.86 -1.37
C PRO A 115 -7.33 10.40 -0.97
N ASP A 116 -6.76 9.88 0.12
CA ASP A 116 -5.47 10.33 0.65
C ASP A 116 -4.24 9.55 0.12
N ALA A 117 -4.43 8.62 -0.83
CA ALA A 117 -3.31 7.81 -1.33
C ALA A 117 -2.23 8.68 -1.95
N TYR A 118 -2.60 9.64 -2.80
CA TYR A 118 -1.63 10.48 -3.50
C TYR A 118 -0.78 11.32 -2.54
N SER A 119 -1.41 11.94 -1.55
CA SER A 119 -0.71 12.78 -0.56
C SER A 119 0.24 11.94 0.31
N THR A 120 -0.15 10.72 0.65
CA THR A 120 0.68 9.76 1.39
C THR A 120 1.87 9.28 0.56
N ALA A 121 1.64 8.89 -0.69
CA ALA A 121 2.71 8.48 -1.61
C ALA A 121 3.74 9.60 -1.84
N ARG A 122 3.27 10.85 -1.90
CA ARG A 122 4.14 12.03 -2.03
C ARG A 122 5.02 12.24 -0.80
N LYS A 123 4.51 11.95 0.41
CA LYS A 123 5.32 12.00 1.63
C LYS A 123 6.34 10.86 1.66
N ALA A 124 5.91 9.63 1.38
CA ALA A 124 6.78 8.45 1.38
C ALA A 124 7.96 8.57 0.39
N SER A 125 7.69 9.07 -0.82
CA SER A 125 8.74 9.30 -1.84
C SER A 125 9.77 10.34 -1.41
N ARG A 126 9.35 11.42 -0.72
CA ARG A 126 10.26 12.43 -0.18
C ARG A 126 11.15 11.89 0.93
N SER A 127 10.60 11.08 1.83
CA SER A 127 11.34 10.51 2.96
C SER A 127 12.50 9.59 2.53
N LEU A 128 12.43 9.01 1.33
CA LEU A 128 13.48 8.15 0.77
C LEU A 128 14.54 8.91 -0.06
N SER A 129 14.26 10.14 -0.52
CA SER A 129 15.25 10.97 -1.23
C SER A 129 16.18 11.75 -0.30
N THR A 130 15.87 11.84 0.99
CA THR A 130 16.64 12.62 1.98
C THR A 130 17.62 11.76 2.81
N LYS A 131 17.91 10.53 2.38
CA LYS A 131 18.89 9.63 2.98
C LYS A 131 19.94 9.27 1.94
#